data_AF-A0A7C5Q756-F1
#
_entry.id   AF-A0A7C5Q756-F1
#
_cell.length_a   1.000
_cell.length_b   1.000
_cell.length_c   1.000
_cell.angle_alpha   90.00
_cell.angle_beta   90.00
_cell.angle_gamma   90.00
#
_symmetry.space_group_name_H-M   'P 1'
#
loop_
_entity.id
_entity.type
_entity.pdbx_description
1 polymer ?
#
loop_
_entity_poly.entity_id
_entity_poly.type
_entity_poly.pdbx_seq_one_letter_code
_entity_poly.pdbx_strand_id
1 'polypeptide(L)' 'NVVDMAAEMGVEVLTEGQYRWLQTLAALDTRTSSWLKTPDKIRKLGGAVYGERRYDTVFIGANSAPSFYSSRGFRALLKV' A
#
# COMPACT_ATOMS: atom_id res chain seq x y z
N ASN A 1 4.78 -11.68 -4.85
CA ASN A 1 4.55 -10.21 -4.83
C ASN A 1 3.78 -9.86 -3.55
N VAL A 2 3.58 -8.57 -3.19
CA VAL A 2 2.92 -8.19 -1.92
C VAL A 2 1.52 -8.81 -1.72
N VAL A 3 0.75 -8.97 -2.79
CA VAL A 3 -0.58 -9.61 -2.73
C VAL A 3 -0.46 -11.09 -2.38
N ASP A 4 0.50 -11.79 -2.99
CA ASP A 4 0.73 -13.23 -2.71
C ASP A 4 1.18 -13.41 -1.25
N MET A 5 2.09 -12.57 -0.78
CA MET A 5 2.57 -12.62 0.61
C MET A 5 1.46 -12.32 1.61
N ALA A 6 0.57 -11.36 1.31
CA ALA A 6 -0.61 -11.10 2.13
C ALA A 6 -1.55 -12.31 2.17
N ALA A 7 -1.76 -12.98 1.03
CA ALA A 7 -2.60 -14.18 0.94
C ALA A 7 -2.03 -15.35 1.75
N GLU A 8 -0.71 -15.58 1.70
CA GLU A 8 -0.01 -16.58 2.53
C GLU A 8 -0.16 -16.31 4.03
N MET A 9 -0.24 -15.04 4.42
CA MET A 9 -0.47 -14.61 5.80
C MET A 9 -1.95 -14.57 6.20
N GLY A 10 -2.90 -14.87 5.30
CA GLY A 10 -4.33 -14.81 5.57
C GLY A 10 -4.89 -13.39 5.75
N VAL A 11 -4.24 -12.38 5.16
CA VAL A 11 -4.61 -10.96 5.29
C VAL A 11 -4.80 -10.28 3.93
N GLU A 12 -5.47 -9.13 3.91
CA GLU A 12 -5.65 -8.33 2.70
C GLU A 12 -4.76 -7.08 2.73
N VAL A 13 -4.11 -6.75 1.61
CA VAL A 13 -3.41 -5.46 1.45
C VAL A 13 -4.43 -4.32 1.47
N LEU A 14 -4.14 -3.24 2.19
CA LEU A 14 -5.05 -2.10 2.27
C LEU A 14 -5.29 -1.43 0.91
N THR A 15 -6.53 -1.06 0.65
CA THR A 15 -6.90 -0.11 -0.41
C THR A 15 -6.49 1.31 -0.03
N GLU A 16 -6.47 2.24 -1.00
CA GLU A 16 -6.24 3.66 -0.73
C GLU A 16 -7.20 4.23 0.32
N GLY A 17 -8.50 3.90 0.23
CA GLY A 17 -9.49 4.37 1.19
C GLY A 17 -9.21 3.88 2.61
N GLN A 18 -8.89 2.60 2.76
CA GLN A 18 -8.52 2.03 4.07
C GLN A 18 -7.22 2.62 4.62
N TYR A 19 -6.23 2.88 3.75
CA TYR A 19 -5.00 3.54 4.15
C TYR A 19 -5.23 4.98 4.61
N ARG A 20 -6.08 5.75 3.91
CA ARG A 20 -6.46 7.10 4.34
C ARG A 20 -7.22 7.09 5.66
N TRP A 21 -8.14 6.14 5.86
CA TRP A 21 -8.82 5.96 7.13
C TRP A 21 -7.85 5.60 8.26
N LEU A 22 -6.91 4.68 8.02
CA LEU A 22 -5.89 4.33 9.01
C LEU A 22 -5.07 5.56 9.46
N GLN A 23 -4.79 6.49 8.55
CA GLN A 23 -4.07 7.73 8.85
C GLN A 23 -4.86 8.72 9.73
N THR A 24 -6.18 8.55 9.89
CA THR A 24 -6.97 9.34 10.85
C THR A 24 -6.82 8.83 12.28
N LEU A 25 -6.36 7.58 12.46
CA LEU A 25 -6.16 6.98 13.77
C LEU A 25 -4.75 7.26 14.32
N ALA A 26 -3.75 7.31 13.44
CA ALA A 26 -2.38 7.63 13.80
C ALA A 26 -1.57 8.12 12.59
N ALA A 27 -0.52 8.92 12.84
CA ALA A 27 0.47 9.27 11.83
C ALA A 27 1.40 8.09 11.56
N LEU A 28 1.13 7.35 10.50
CA LEU A 28 1.91 6.18 10.08
C LEU A 28 2.68 6.47 8.79
N ASP A 29 3.68 5.64 8.51
CA ASP A 29 4.49 5.71 7.27
C ASP A 29 5.07 7.12 7.05
N THR A 30 5.59 7.72 8.13
CA THR A 30 6.17 9.08 8.15
C THR A 30 7.62 9.12 7.68
N ARG A 31 8.28 7.96 7.62
CA ARG A 31 9.66 7.76 7.13
C ARG A 31 9.78 6.62 6.11
N THR A 32 8.69 5.91 5.88
CA THR A 32 8.58 4.73 5.02
C THR A 32 7.41 4.91 4.06
N SER A 33 7.30 4.04 3.07
CA SER A 33 6.11 3.94 2.22
C SER A 33 5.61 2.50 2.21
N SER A 34 4.29 2.36 2.09
CA SER A 34 3.59 1.08 2.11
C SER A 34 2.92 0.83 0.77
N TRP A 35 3.12 -0.37 0.21
CA TRP A 35 2.35 -0.83 -0.93
C TRP A 35 0.86 -0.89 -0.58
N LEU A 36 0.04 -0.47 -1.54
CA LEU A 36 -1.42 -0.50 -1.46
C LEU A 36 -1.98 -1.41 -2.54
N LYS A 37 -3.20 -1.91 -2.28
CA LYS A 37 -3.96 -2.70 -3.25
C LYS A 37 -4.18 -1.86 -4.50
N THR A 38 -3.46 -2.23 -5.55
CA THR A 38 -3.45 -1.49 -6.80
C THR A 38 -4.71 -1.83 -7.61
N PRO A 39 -5.49 -0.84 -8.07
CA PRO A 39 -6.61 -1.09 -8.97
C PRO A 39 -6.20 -1.83 -10.24
N ASP A 40 -7.04 -2.77 -10.69
CA ASP A 40 -6.74 -3.62 -11.85
C ASP A 40 -6.41 -2.81 -13.12
N LYS A 41 -7.09 -1.68 -13.32
CA LYS A 41 -6.83 -0.78 -14.46
C LYS A 41 -5.38 -0.26 -14.49
N ILE A 42 -4.78 -0.01 -13.34
CA ILE A 42 -3.39 0.45 -13.22
C ILE A 42 -2.45 -0.75 -13.34
N ARG A 43 -2.79 -1.88 -12.70
CA ARG A 43 -1.99 -3.10 -12.73
C ARG A 43 -1.85 -3.67 -14.14
N LYS A 44 -2.92 -3.65 -14.94
CA LYS A 44 -2.92 -4.06 -16.37
C LYS A 44 -1.96 -3.24 -17.23
N LEU A 45 -1.70 -2.00 -16.85
CA LEU A 45 -0.72 -1.12 -17.51
C LEU A 45 0.69 -1.26 -16.93
N GLY A 46 0.92 -2.26 -16.06
CA GLY A 46 2.20 -2.50 -15.40
C GLY A 46 2.49 -1.53 -14.25
N GLY A 47 1.49 -0.81 -13.72
CA GLY A 47 1.65 0.10 -12.59
C GLY A 47 1.34 -0.55 -11.23
N ALA A 48 1.81 0.10 -10.16
CA ALA A 48 1.52 -0.19 -8.77
C ALA A 48 1.45 1.11 -7.95
N VAL A 49 0.61 1.16 -6.93
CA VAL A 49 0.44 2.36 -6.07
C VAL A 49 0.92 2.09 -4.65
N TYR A 50 1.42 3.14 -4.01
CA TYR A 50 1.90 3.11 -2.63
C TYR A 50 1.49 4.38 -1.89
N GLY A 51 1.47 4.34 -0.56
CA GLY A 51 1.15 5.46 0.30
C GLY A 51 2.27 5.81 1.27
N GLU A 52 2.36 7.10 1.61
CA GLU A 52 3.24 7.62 2.67
C GLU A 52 2.62 8.89 3.30
N ARG A 53 3.10 9.31 4.47
CA ARG A 53 2.70 10.58 5.09
C ARG A 53 3.90 11.50 5.27
N ARG A 54 3.88 12.67 4.64
CA ARG A 54 4.93 13.68 4.74
C ARG A 54 4.28 15.03 4.99
N TYR A 55 4.90 15.88 5.82
CA TYR A 55 4.36 17.21 6.12
C TYR A 55 2.88 17.16 6.55
N ASP A 56 2.58 16.20 7.44
CA ASP A 56 1.23 15.91 7.92
C ASP A 56 0.17 15.60 6.83
N THR A 57 0.62 15.26 5.62
CA THR A 57 -0.22 15.04 4.45
C THR A 57 -0.03 13.62 3.90
N VAL A 58 -1.14 12.96 3.56
CA VAL A 58 -1.13 11.62 2.97
C VAL A 58 -0.94 11.71 1.44
N PHE A 59 0.19 11.20 0.97
CA PHE A 59 0.52 11.12 -0.45
C PHE A 59 0.32 9.71 -0.99
N ILE A 60 -0.18 9.63 -2.22
CA ILE A 60 -0.30 8.38 -2.98
C ILE A 60 0.55 8.54 -4.23
N GLY A 61 1.57 7.68 -4.34
CA GLY A 61 2.47 7.62 -5.48
C GLY A 61 2.19 6.39 -6.34
N ALA A 62 2.76 6.37 -7.54
CA ALA A 62 2.73 5.23 -8.43
C ALA A 62 4.15 4.89 -8.93
N ASN A 63 4.40 3.61 -9.12
CA ASN A 63 5.63 3.06 -9.72
C ASN A 63 5.26 1.97 -10.73
N SER A 64 6.21 1.56 -11.55
CA SER A 64 6.11 0.31 -12.29
C SER A 64 6.07 -0.88 -11.30
N ALA A 65 5.15 -1.81 -11.56
CA ALA A 65 4.90 -3.00 -10.76
C ALA A 65 6.19 -3.81 -10.49
N PRO A 66 7.04 -4.13 -11.49
CA PRO A 66 8.23 -4.96 -11.25
C PRO A 66 9.32 -4.25 -10.44
N SER A 67 9.34 -2.91 -10.44
CA SER A 67 10.60 -2.18 -10.27
C SER A 67 11.05 -1.97 -8.83
N PHE A 68 10.21 -2.12 -7.81
CA PHE A 68 10.60 -1.72 -6.45
C PHE A 68 9.97 -2.55 -5.33
N TYR A 69 9.83 -3.87 -5.51
CA TYR A 69 9.28 -4.74 -4.46
C TYR A 69 10.19 -4.90 -3.23
N SER A 70 11.49 -4.59 -3.32
CA SER A 70 12.45 -4.91 -2.25
C SER A 70 12.54 -3.89 -1.11
N SER A 71 12.10 -2.64 -1.29
CA SER A 71 12.32 -1.56 -0.30
C SER A 71 11.07 -1.08 0.44
N ARG A 72 9.88 -1.64 0.15
CA ARG A 72 8.61 -1.21 0.74
C ARG A 72 7.84 -2.38 1.36
N GLY A 73 7.39 -2.19 2.59
CA GLY A 73 6.43 -3.06 3.23
C GLY A 73 5.00 -2.80 2.73
N PHE A 74 4.02 -3.37 3.43
CA PHE A 74 2.61 -3.11 3.22
C PHE A 74 1.88 -3.11 4.56
N ARG A 75 0.74 -2.42 4.61
CA ARG A 75 -0.20 -2.53 5.71
C ARG A 75 -1.28 -3.52 5.30
N ALA A 76 -1.78 -4.29 6.27
CA ALA A 76 -2.73 -5.35 6.02
C ALA A 76 -3.97 -5.24 6.92
N LEU A 77 -5.10 -5.71 6.41
CA LEU A 77 -6.34 -5.89 7.14
C LEU A 77 -6.53 -7.38 7.41
N LEU A 78 -6.66 -7.74 8.69
CA LEU A 78 -7.13 -9.05 9.13
C LEU A 78 -8.62 -8.92 9.48
N LYS A 79 -9.47 -9.78 8.90
CA LYS A 79 -10.87 -9.92 9.30
C LYS A 79 -10.96 -11.15 10.21
N VAL A 80 -11.53 -10.97 11.39
CA VAL A 80 -11.72 -12.01 12.41
C VAL A 80 -13.21 -12.29 12.56
#